data_AF-A0A7V0V3Y9-F1
#
_entry.id   AF-A0A7V0V3Y9-F1
#
_cell.length_a   1.000
_cell.length_b   1.000
_cell.length_c   1.000
_cell.angle_alpha   90.00
_cell.angle_beta   90.00
_cell.angle_gamma   90.00
#
_symmetry.space_group_name_H-M   'P 1'
#
loop_
_entity.id
_entity.type
_entity.pdbx_description
1 polymer ?
#
loop_
_entity_poly.entity_id
_entity_poly.type
_entity_poly.pdbx_seq_one_letter_code
_entity_poly.pdbx_strand_id
1 'polypeptide(L)'
;MLLTLTDRQVECRAIIFDKDGTLVDLMGIQLELGRSRFEAMAATLGPEAAQAWQQAVGADLERGWVDPDGPLCTAPCHEEVLVAATVLYRLGHGWHKARALAQAVYDRADEMTRPPYGARLFAGGAG
;
A
#
# COMPACT_ATOMS: atom_id res chain seq x y z
N MET A 1 21.58 6.83 -1.50
CA MET A 1 20.21 6.55 -1.98
C MET A 1 20.33 5.98 -3.38
N LEU A 2 19.59 4.93 -3.71
CA LEU A 2 19.62 4.32 -5.05
C LEU A 2 18.42 4.81 -5.86
N LEU A 3 18.67 5.33 -7.06
CA LEU A 3 17.62 5.70 -8.01
C LEU A 3 17.42 4.54 -8.98
N THR A 4 16.20 4.01 -9.06
CA THR A 4 15.83 2.97 -10.03
C THR A 4 15.37 3.61 -11.33
N LEU A 5 16.06 3.29 -12.42
CA LEU A 5 15.66 3.54 -13.80
C LEU A 5 15.18 2.23 -14.42
N THR A 6 14.50 2.31 -15.56
CA THR A 6 13.88 1.13 -16.23
C THR A 6 14.84 -0.05 -16.42
N ASP A 7 16.14 0.20 -16.59
CA ASP A 7 17.15 -0.79 -16.93
C ASP A 7 18.31 -0.88 -15.94
N ARG A 8 18.38 -0.02 -14.91
CA ARG A 8 19.51 0.02 -13.98
C ARG A 8 19.22 0.76 -12.68
N GLN A 9 20.04 0.47 -11.67
CA GLN A 9 20.10 1.25 -10.44
C GLN A 9 21.34 2.13 -10.43
N VAL A 10 21.20 3.37 -9.94
CA VAL A 10 22.29 4.35 -9.86
C VAL A 10 22.41 4.87 -8.43
N GLU A 11 23.63 4.82 -7.87
CA GLU A 11 23.91 5.43 -6.58
C GLU A 11 23.88 6.96 -6.72
N CYS A 12 22.89 7.58 -6.08
CA CYS A 12 22.60 8.98 -6.22
C CYS A 12 22.87 9.72 -4.90
N ARG A 13 23.65 10.81 -5.00
CA ARG A 13 24.03 11.67 -3.86
C ARG A 13 23.22 12.97 -3.81
N ALA A 14 22.56 13.35 -4.91
CA ALA A 14 21.70 14.52 -5.01
C ALA A 14 20.70 14.37 -6.18
N ILE A 15 19.49 14.88 -6.02
CA ILE A 15 18.47 14.99 -7.07
C ILE A 15 18.28 16.49 -7.36
N ILE A 16 18.27 16.90 -8.64
CA ILE A 16 17.98 18.27 -9.08
C ILE A 16 16.64 18.26 -9.83
N PHE A 17 15.76 19.23 -9.54
CA PHE A 17 14.38 19.30 -10.04
C PHE A 17 14.22 20.26 -11.22
N ASP A 18 13.31 19.91 -12.13
CA ASP A 18 12.70 20.83 -13.09
C ASP A 18 11.37 21.39 -12.53
N LYS A 19 10.88 22.50 -13.10
CA LYS A 19 9.80 23.36 -12.59
C LYS A 19 8.45 22.65 -12.30
N ASP A 20 8.18 21.53 -12.95
CA ASP A 20 6.93 20.76 -12.75
C ASP A 20 7.18 19.37 -12.13
N GLY A 21 8.43 19.10 -11.73
CA GLY A 21 8.94 17.81 -11.25
C GLY A 21 8.43 17.46 -9.85
N THR A 22 7.28 16.79 -9.79
CA THR A 22 6.75 16.26 -8.54
C THR A 22 7.50 14.99 -8.15
N LEU A 23 8.26 15.03 -7.05
CA LEU A 23 8.67 13.83 -6.35
C LEU A 23 7.48 13.29 -5.56
N VAL A 24 7.03 12.11 -5.94
CA VAL A 24 6.10 11.32 -5.12
C VAL A 24 6.93 10.24 -4.45
N ASP A 25 6.94 10.21 -3.12
CA ASP A 25 7.42 9.06 -2.37
C ASP A 25 6.42 7.92 -2.54
N LEU A 26 6.46 7.27 -3.71
CA LEU A 26 5.55 6.18 -4.07
C LEU A 26 5.66 5.05 -3.05
N MET A 27 6.86 4.72 -2.60
CA MET A 27 7.10 3.69 -1.59
C MET A 27 6.42 4.06 -0.27
N GLY A 28 6.62 5.29 0.21
CA GLY A 28 5.97 5.80 1.43
C GLY A 28 4.44 5.77 1.33
N ILE A 29 3.87 6.19 0.20
CA ILE A 29 2.42 6.15 -0.03
C ILE A 29 1.89 4.72 -0.01
N GLN A 30 2.56 3.79 -0.69
CA GLN A 30 2.13 2.39 -0.73
C GLN A 30 2.25 1.73 0.65
N LEU A 31 3.27 2.09 1.45
CA LEU A 31 3.41 1.60 2.81
C LEU A 31 2.29 2.10 3.72
N GLU A 32 1.93 3.39 3.64
CA GLU A 32 0.82 3.95 4.44
C GLU A 32 -0.53 3.35 4.04
N LEU A 33 -0.76 3.18 2.73
CA LEU A 33 -1.94 2.49 2.22
C LEU A 33 -2.00 1.03 2.70
N GLY A 34 -0.87 0.33 2.62
CA GLY A 34 -0.72 -1.04 3.10
C GLY A 34 -0.98 -1.19 4.59
N ARG A 35 -0.44 -0.28 5.42
CA ARG A 35 -0.68 -0.23 6.88
C ARG A 35 -2.16 -0.03 7.19
N SER A 36 -2.81 0.91 6.54
CA SER A 36 -4.24 1.20 6.76
C SER A 36 -5.12 -0.02 6.47
N ARG A 37 -4.83 -0.74 5.38
CA ARG A 37 -5.53 -1.98 5.02
C ARG A 37 -5.21 -3.14 5.95
N PHE A 38 -3.96 -3.28 6.37
CA PHE A 38 -3.54 -4.28 7.35
C PHE A 38 -4.26 -4.09 8.70
N GLU A 39 -4.31 -2.86 9.20
CA GLU A 39 -5.00 -2.51 10.44
C GLU A 39 -6.51 -2.75 10.34
N ALA A 40 -7.14 -2.36 9.23
CA ALA A 40 -8.55 -2.63 8.97
C ALA A 40 -8.85 -4.15 8.91
N MET A 41 -7.98 -4.93 8.27
CA MET A 41 -8.07 -6.38 8.22
C MET A 41 -7.93 -6.99 9.61
N ALA A 42 -6.92 -6.58 10.38
CA ALA A 42 -6.67 -7.08 11.73
C ALA A 42 -7.82 -6.78 12.69
N ALA A 43 -8.37 -5.56 12.61
CA ALA A 43 -9.50 -5.14 13.44
C ALA A 43 -10.80 -5.88 13.09
N THR A 44 -10.99 -6.25 11.82
CA THR A 44 -12.25 -6.87 11.36
C THR A 44 -12.23 -8.40 11.46
N LEU A 45 -11.07 -9.01 11.16
CA LEU A 45 -10.95 -10.45 10.88
C LEU A 45 -9.83 -11.12 11.68
N GLY A 46 -9.07 -10.35 12.45
CA GLY A 46 -7.99 -10.83 13.31
C GLY A 46 -6.62 -10.80 12.64
N PRO A 47 -5.55 -10.95 13.44
CA PRO A 47 -4.17 -10.79 12.98
C PRO A 47 -3.75 -11.83 11.94
N GLU A 48 -4.31 -13.04 11.98
CA GLU A 48 -4.01 -14.09 11.01
C GLU A 48 -4.44 -13.69 9.58
N ALA A 49 -5.63 -13.10 9.45
CA ALA A 49 -6.13 -12.62 8.16
C ALA A 49 -5.28 -11.45 7.62
N ALA A 50 -4.86 -10.53 8.50
CA ALA A 50 -3.99 -9.42 8.14
C ALA A 50 -2.62 -9.88 7.65
N GLN A 51 -2.02 -10.86 8.34
CA GLN A 51 -0.73 -11.45 7.95
C GLN A 51 -0.83 -12.20 6.63
N ALA A 52 -1.88 -13.01 6.43
CA ALA A 52 -2.09 -13.73 5.17
C ALA A 52 -2.35 -12.76 4.00
N TRP A 53 -3.08 -11.67 4.24
CA TRP A 53 -3.30 -10.62 3.26
C TRP A 53 -2.00 -9.92 2.88
N GLN A 54 -1.19 -9.50 3.87
CA GLN A 54 0.09 -8.83 3.65
C GLN A 54 1.00 -9.65 2.71
N GLN A 55 1.11 -10.95 2.98
CA GLN A 55 1.90 -11.86 2.15
C GLN A 55 1.34 -11.95 0.72
N ALA A 56 0.02 -12.00 0.57
CA ALA A 56 -0.64 -12.15 -0.74
C ALA A 56 -0.52 -10.91 -1.63
N VAL A 57 -0.45 -9.71 -1.04
CA VAL A 57 -0.27 -8.47 -1.80
C VAL A 57 1.19 -8.08 -2.01
N GLY A 58 2.13 -8.89 -1.52
CA GLY A 58 3.57 -8.68 -1.68
C GLY A 58 4.13 -7.62 -0.74
N ALA A 59 3.68 -7.55 0.51
CA ALA A 59 4.17 -6.56 1.48
C ALA A 59 4.95 -7.20 2.64
N ASP A 60 5.84 -6.41 3.23
CA ASP A 60 6.47 -6.63 4.54
C ASP A 60 6.43 -5.30 5.30
N LEU A 61 5.29 -5.03 5.96
CA LEU A 61 5.02 -3.74 6.59
C LEU A 61 5.84 -3.53 7.87
N GLU A 62 6.31 -4.61 8.48
CA GLU A 62 7.23 -4.55 9.62
C GLU A 62 8.61 -4.05 9.18
N ARG A 63 9.11 -4.53 8.05
CA ARG A 63 10.39 -4.06 7.48
C ARG A 63 10.26 -2.79 6.64
N GLY A 64 9.05 -2.31 6.41
CA GLY A 64 8.80 -1.13 5.58
C GLY A 64 9.14 -1.38 4.11
N TRP A 65 8.78 -2.56 3.61
CA TRP A 65 9.05 -2.97 2.24
C TRP A 65 7.78 -3.45 1.54
N VAL A 66 7.68 -3.17 0.24
CA VAL A 66 6.65 -3.74 -0.63
C VAL A 66 7.30 -4.18 -1.93
N ASP A 67 6.79 -5.25 -2.51
CA ASP A 67 7.17 -5.73 -3.83
C ASP A 67 6.67 -4.72 -4.88
N PRO A 68 7.57 -4.05 -5.63
CA PRO A 68 7.18 -3.08 -6.64
C PRO A 68 6.33 -3.67 -7.76
N ASP A 69 6.46 -4.98 -8.01
CA ASP A 69 5.68 -5.70 -9.02
C ASP A 69 4.45 -6.41 -8.41
N GLY A 70 4.28 -6.33 -7.08
CA GLY A 70 3.21 -6.99 -6.34
C GLY A 70 1.85 -6.27 -6.43
N PRO A 71 0.75 -6.95 -6.07
CA PRO A 71 -0.60 -6.40 -6.19
C PRO A 71 -0.81 -5.06 -5.47
N LEU A 72 -0.18 -4.83 -4.32
CA LEU A 72 -0.31 -3.56 -3.59
C LEU A 72 0.20 -2.37 -4.42
N CYS A 73 1.23 -2.58 -5.25
CA CYS A 73 1.87 -1.50 -6.01
C CYS A 73 1.31 -1.34 -7.43
N THR A 74 0.89 -2.44 -8.06
CA THR A 74 0.59 -2.46 -9.51
C THR A 74 -0.87 -2.70 -9.84
N ALA A 75 -1.61 -3.41 -8.98
CA ALA A 75 -2.98 -3.80 -9.30
C ALA A 75 -3.96 -2.64 -9.02
N PRO A 76 -5.01 -2.49 -9.84
CA PRO A 76 -6.11 -1.61 -9.48
C PRO A 76 -6.80 -2.12 -8.20
N CYS A 77 -7.32 -1.20 -7.38
CA CYS A 77 -7.90 -1.52 -6.06
C CYS A 77 -8.91 -2.69 -6.10
N HIS A 78 -9.76 -2.78 -7.13
CA HIS A 78 -10.75 -3.85 -7.23
C HIS A 78 -10.14 -5.26 -7.42
N GLU A 79 -8.96 -5.38 -8.04
CA GLU A 79 -8.22 -6.64 -8.13
C GLU A 79 -7.58 -7.00 -6.80
N GLU A 80 -7.07 -6.02 -6.07
CA GLU A 80 -6.53 -6.22 -4.72
C GLU A 80 -7.62 -6.68 -3.73
N VAL A 81 -8.84 -6.14 -3.85
CA VAL A 81 -10.02 -6.64 -3.12
C VAL A 81 -10.30 -8.11 -3.45
N LEU A 82 -10.09 -8.55 -4.70
CA LEU A 82 -10.22 -9.97 -5.07
C LEU A 82 -9.10 -10.84 -4.47
N VAL A 83 -7.86 -10.32 -4.39
CA VAL A 83 -6.76 -10.99 -3.67
C VAL A 83 -7.13 -11.18 -2.20
N ALA A 84 -7.62 -10.12 -1.54
CA ALA A 84 -8.10 -10.18 -0.17
C ALA A 84 -9.26 -11.19 -0.01
N ALA A 85 -10.26 -11.17 -0.90
CA ALA A 85 -11.36 -12.13 -0.88
C ALA A 85 -10.87 -13.58 -1.04
N THR A 86 -9.84 -13.80 -1.86
CA THR A 86 -9.23 -15.12 -2.04
C THR A 86 -8.52 -15.59 -0.77
N VAL A 87 -7.80 -14.70 -0.08
CA VAL A 87 -7.20 -15.00 1.23
C VAL A 87 -8.28 -15.41 2.22
N LEU A 88 -9.35 -14.62 2.34
CA LEU A 88 -10.45 -14.91 3.26
C LEU A 88 -11.18 -16.21 2.93
N TYR A 89 -11.34 -16.53 1.65
CA TYR A 89 -11.87 -17.81 1.21
C TYR A 89 -10.99 -18.98 1.66
N ARG A 90 -9.66 -18.85 1.51
CA ARG A 90 -8.70 -19.87 1.97
C ARG A 90 -8.67 -20.04 3.49
N LEU A 91 -9.03 -19.00 4.24
CA LEU A 91 -9.19 -19.05 5.69
C LEU A 91 -10.55 -19.63 6.14
N GLY A 92 -11.38 -20.11 5.21
CA GLY A 92 -12.60 -20.86 5.50
C GLY A 92 -13.90 -20.09 5.37
N HIS A 93 -13.87 -18.83 4.92
CA HIS A 93 -15.10 -18.11 4.58
C HIS A 93 -15.68 -18.60 3.24
N GLY A 94 -17.01 -18.75 3.15
CA GLY A 94 -17.65 -18.98 1.85
C GLY A 94 -17.41 -17.81 0.89
N TRP A 95 -17.26 -18.09 -0.41
CA TRP A 95 -16.84 -17.10 -1.42
C TRP A 95 -17.60 -15.76 -1.38
N HIS A 96 -18.94 -15.81 -1.37
CA HIS A 96 -19.75 -14.59 -1.32
C HIS A 96 -19.51 -13.76 -0.05
N LYS A 97 -19.37 -14.44 1.10
CA LYS A 97 -19.04 -13.79 2.38
C LYS A 97 -17.63 -13.22 2.35
N ALA A 98 -16.67 -13.96 1.79
CA ALA A 98 -15.28 -13.53 1.67
C ALA A 98 -15.17 -12.24 0.83
N ARG A 99 -15.86 -12.17 -0.31
CA ARG A 99 -15.91 -10.94 -1.13
C ARG A 99 -16.54 -9.76 -0.39
N ALA A 100 -17.66 -9.98 0.29
CA ALA A 100 -18.32 -8.92 1.05
C ALA A 100 -17.45 -8.38 2.20
N LEU A 101 -16.77 -9.28 2.92
CA LEU A 101 -15.82 -8.93 3.98
C LEU A 101 -14.61 -8.16 3.43
N ALA A 102 -14.03 -8.61 2.31
CA ALA A 102 -12.91 -7.92 1.68
C ALA A 102 -13.29 -6.49 1.27
N GLN A 103 -14.47 -6.30 0.65
CA GLN A 103 -14.95 -4.96 0.32
C GLN A 103 -15.11 -4.09 1.56
N ALA A 104 -15.75 -4.61 2.62
CA ALA A 104 -15.97 -3.87 3.85
C ALA A 104 -14.65 -3.44 4.55
N VAL A 105 -13.61 -4.29 4.47
CA VAL A 105 -12.27 -3.94 4.98
C VAL A 105 -11.65 -2.79 4.21
N TYR A 106 -11.77 -2.79 2.89
CA TYR A 106 -11.22 -1.71 2.05
C TYR A 106 -12.00 -0.41 2.24
N ASP A 107 -13.33 -0.47 2.31
CA ASP A 107 -14.16 0.70 2.62
C ASP A 107 -13.77 1.32 3.97
N ARG A 108 -13.48 0.48 4.98
CA ARG A 108 -13.00 0.94 6.29
C ARG A 108 -11.60 1.55 6.23
N ALA A 109 -10.68 0.96 5.46
CA ALA A 109 -9.34 1.50 5.28
C ALA A 109 -9.36 2.88 4.59
N ASP A 110 -10.28 3.07 3.63
CA ASP A 110 -10.48 4.36 2.95
C ASP A 110 -11.05 5.42 3.91
N GLU A 111 -11.91 5.02 4.86
CA GLU A 111 -12.38 5.92 5.93
C GLU A 111 -11.24 6.37 6.86
N MET A 112 -10.30 5.49 7.16
CA MET A 112 -9.13 5.78 8.01
C MET A 112 -8.14 6.75 7.36
N THR A 113 -8.09 6.79 6.04
CA THR A 113 -7.16 7.62 5.24
C THR A 113 -7.79 8.92 4.74
N ARG A 114 -9.03 9.24 5.14
CA ARG A 114 -9.62 10.57 4.86
C ARG A 114 -8.80 11.69 5.54
N PRO A 115 -8.62 12.86 4.91
CA PRO A 115 -7.78 13.96 5.41
C PRO A 115 -8.04 14.31 6.89
N PRO A 116 -6.99 14.67 7.66
CA PRO A 116 -5.93 15.61 7.25
C PRO A 116 -4.53 14.98 7.06
N TYR A 117 -4.42 13.67 6.84
CA TYR A 117 -3.13 13.02 6.61
C TYR A 117 -2.71 13.11 5.14
N GLY A 118 -2.33 14.32 4.70
CA GLY A 118 -1.84 14.57 3.35
C GLY A 118 -0.69 15.58 3.40
N ALA A 119 0.51 15.10 3.07
CA ALA A 119 1.74 15.85 2.77
C ALA A 119 2.05 17.12 3.61
N ARG A 120 3.12 17.05 4.40
CA ARG A 120 3.72 18.25 5.02
C ARG A 120 4.48 19.02 3.93
N LEU A 121 4.01 20.22 3.58
CA LEU A 121 4.74 21.14 2.71
C LEU A 121 5.97 21.68 3.46
N PHE A 122 7.17 21.48 2.90
CA PHE A 122 8.38 22.14 3.39
C PHE A 122 8.54 23.49 2.68
N ALA A 123 8.86 24.54 3.44
CA ALA A 123 9.15 25.84 2.87
C ALA A 123 10.42 25.77 2.01
N GLY A 124 10.30 26.05 0.72
CA GLY A 124 11.45 26.19 -0.17
C GLY A 124 12.31 27.39 0.25
N GLY A 125 13.62 27.19 0.36
CA GLY A 125 14.56 28.26 0.65
C GLY A 125 14.63 29.24 -0.53
N ALA A 126 14.35 30.51 -0.27
CA ALA A 126 14.61 31.59 -1.23
C ALA A 126 16.14 31.73 -1.36
N GLY A 127 16.66 31.33 -2.53
CA GLY A 127 18.00 31.71 -2.99
C GLY A 127 17.98 33.08 -3.65
#